data_AF-A0A442HP38-F1
#
_entry.id   AF-A0A442HP38-F1
#
_cell.length_a   1.000
_cell.length_b   1.000
_cell.length_c   1.000
_cell.angle_alpha   90.00
_cell.angle_beta   90.00
_cell.angle_gamma   90.00
#
_symmetry.space_group_name_H-M   'P 1'
#
loop_
_entity.id
_entity.type
_entity.pdbx_description
1 polymer ?
#
loop_
_entity_poly.entity_id
_entity_poly.type
_entity_poly.pdbx_seq_one_letter_code
_entity_poly.pdbx_strand_id
1 'polypeptide(L)' 'MQDFLAAIGLVLVVEGLVYGGFPGLAKKLAGEVLSMPENTLRVAGLIAIAVGVGLVWLVRGG' A
#
# COMPACT_ATOMS: atom_id res chain seq x y z
N MET A 1 20.75 -1.31 -3.90
CA MET A 1 20.45 -0.13 -3.04
C MET A 1 19.56 0.89 -3.75
N GLN A 2 19.77 1.16 -5.05
CA GLN A 2 18.92 2.09 -5.79
C GLN A 2 17.45 1.67 -5.87
N ASP A 3 17.16 0.36 -5.96
CA ASP A 3 15.77 -0.14 -6.02
C ASP A 3 14.98 0.14 -4.74
N PHE A 4 15.65 0.12 -3.58
CA PHE A 4 14.99 0.41 -2.30
C PHE A 4 14.60 1.89 -2.22
N LEU A 5 15.51 2.78 -2.64
CA LEU A 5 15.22 4.21 -2.75
C LEU A 5 14.12 4.50 -3.77
N ALA A 6 14.12 3.79 -4.91
CA ALA A 6 13.06 3.90 -5.91
C ALA A 6 11.70 3.41 -5.38
N ALA A 7 11.67 2.31 -4.64
CA ALA A 7 10.46 1.80 -4.00
C ALA A 7 9.90 2.80 -2.97
N ILE A 8 10.76 3.39 -2.13
CA ILE A 8 10.35 4.46 -1.21
C ILE A 8 9.81 5.66 -1.98
N GLY A 9 10.51 6.10 -3.03
CA GLY A 9 10.08 7.22 -3.88
C GLY A 9 8.70 6.98 -4.51
N LEU A 10 8.46 5.78 -5.03
CA LEU A 10 7.16 5.39 -5.59
C LEU A 10 6.05 5.40 -4.53
N VAL A 11 6.30 4.89 -3.33
CA VAL A 11 5.32 4.94 -2.22
C VAL A 11 4.96 6.40 -1.91
N LEU A 12 5.95 7.29 -1.82
CA LEU A 12 5.71 8.71 -1.54
C LEU A 12 4.93 9.42 -2.66
N VAL A 13 5.20 9.10 -3.93
CA VAL A 13 4.44 9.62 -5.06
C VAL A 13 2.98 9.16 -5.01
N VAL A 14 2.75 7.89 -4.71
CA VAL A 14 1.40 7.34 -4.59
C VAL A 14 0.65 7.97 -3.40
N GLU A 15 1.26 8.04 -2.22
CA GLU A 15 0.66 8.69 -1.05
C GLU A 15 0.35 10.18 -1.33
N GLY A 16 1.30 10.91 -1.95
CA GLY A 16 1.12 12.30 -2.32
C GLY A 16 -0.01 12.52 -3.33
N LEU A 17 -0.18 11.60 -4.29
CA LEU A 17 -1.29 11.64 -5.25
C LEU A 17 -2.63 11.37 -4.57
N VAL A 18 -2.68 10.43 -3.62
CA VAL A 18 -3.91 10.12 -2.88
C VAL A 18 -4.32 11.28 -1.97
N TYR A 19 -3.42 11.80 -1.13
CA TYR A 19 -3.78 12.89 -0.21
C TYR A 19 -3.88 14.26 -0.89
N GLY A 20 -2.97 14.55 -1.82
CA GLY A 20 -2.89 15.85 -2.50
C GLY A 20 -3.82 15.96 -3.71
N GLY A 21 -3.93 14.90 -4.51
CA GLY A 21 -4.79 14.86 -5.70
C GLY A 21 -6.24 14.53 -5.38
N PHE A 22 -6.48 13.60 -4.45
CA PHE A 22 -7.83 13.09 -4.15
C PHE A 22 -8.11 12.99 -2.64
N PRO A 23 -8.09 14.12 -1.90
CA PRO A 23 -8.27 14.13 -0.44
C PRO A 23 -9.59 13.50 0.04
N GLY A 24 -10.63 13.53 -0.79
CA GLY A 24 -11.92 12.87 -0.49
C GLY A 24 -11.81 11.34 -0.44
N LEU A 25 -11.03 10.74 -1.35
CA LEU A 25 -10.77 9.29 -1.33
C LEU A 25 -9.96 8.92 -0.10
N ALA A 26 -8.91 9.69 0.22
CA ALA A 26 -8.10 9.45 1.41
C ALA A 26 -8.92 9.43 2.70
N LYS A 27 -9.80 10.41 2.89
CA LYS A 27 -10.70 10.48 4.06
C LYS A 27 -11.68 9.32 4.11
N LYS A 28 -12.24 8.92 2.96
CA LYS A 28 -13.15 7.77 2.87
C LYS A 28 -12.46 6.47 3.28
N LEU A 29 -11.28 6.21 2.72
CA LEU A 29 -10.48 5.03 3.03
C LEU A 29 -10.10 4.99 4.51
N ALA A 30 -9.67 6.12 5.09
CA ALA A 30 -9.39 6.21 6.51
C ALA A 30 -10.62 5.89 7.38
N GLY A 31 -11.80 6.38 6.99
CA GLY A 31 -13.06 6.05 7.67
C GLY A 31 -13.40 4.55 7.58
N GLU A 32 -13.21 3.93 6.42
CA GLU A 32 -13.41 2.49 6.24
C GLU A 32 -12.44 1.69 7.12
N VAL A 33 -11.15 2.03 7.14
CA VAL A 33 -10.13 1.37 7.98
C VAL A 33 -10.48 1.46 9.47
N LEU A 34 -10.95 2.61 9.94
CA LEU A 34 -11.36 2.79 11.33
C LEU A 34 -12.62 1.99 11.70
N SER A 35 -13.49 1.72 10.73
CA SER A 35 -14.70 0.91 10.93
C SER A 35 -14.47 -0.60 10.84
N MET A 36 -13.32 -1.02 10.30
CA MET A 36 -13.01 -2.45 10.13
C MET A 36 -12.56 -3.09 11.45
N PRO A 37 -13.00 -4.33 11.74
CA PRO A 37 -12.45 -5.10 12.85
C PRO A 37 -10.94 -5.33 12.68
N GLU A 38 -10.20 -5.22 13.78
CA GLU A 38 -8.73 -5.35 13.78
C GLU A 38 -8.26 -6.69 13.16
N ASN A 39 -9.00 -7.78 13.40
CA ASN A 39 -8.67 -9.09 12.82
C ASN A 39 -8.77 -9.09 11.29
N THR A 40 -9.80 -8.44 10.74
CA THR A 40 -9.97 -8.30 9.29
C THR A 40 -8.85 -7.46 8.69
N LEU A 41 -8.50 -6.35 9.35
CA LEU A 41 -7.41 -5.47 8.90
C LEU A 41 -6.05 -6.20 8.92
N ARG A 42 -5.79 -7.01 9.96
CA ARG A 42 -4.59 -7.85 10.04
C ARG A 42 -4.52 -8.88 8.91
N VAL A 43 -5.60 -9.62 8.67
CA VAL A 43 -5.64 -10.63 7.60
C VAL A 43 -5.48 -9.99 6.23
N ALA A 44 -6.18 -8.88 5.96
CA ALA A 44 -6.04 -8.13 4.72
C ALA A 44 -4.60 -7.62 4.51
N GLY A 45 -3.97 -7.09 5.57
CA GLY A 45 -2.58 -6.66 5.54
C GLY A 45 -1.59 -7.81 5.26
N LEU A 46 -1.79 -8.98 5.89
CA LEU A 46 -0.96 -10.16 5.63
C LEU A 46 -1.10 -10.66 4.19
N ILE A 47 -2.32 -10.66 3.65
CA ILE A 47 -2.56 -11.01 2.24
C ILE A 47 -1.88 -10.00 1.31
N ALA A 48 -2.00 -8.70 1.60
CA ALA A 48 -1.35 -7.65 0.81
C ALA A 48 0.18 -7.79 0.80
N ILE A 49 0.78 -8.13 1.95
CA ILE A 49 2.23 -8.42 2.05
C ILE A 49 2.59 -9.63 1.19
N ALA A 50 1.86 -10.74 1.31
CA ALA A 50 2.13 -11.96 0.56
C ALA A 50 2.05 -11.72 -0.96
N VAL A 51 1.02 -11.01 -1.42
CA VAL A 51 0.86 -10.63 -2.83
C VAL A 51 1.98 -9.69 -3.28
N GLY A 52 2.33 -8.69 -2.47
CA GLY A 52 3.41 -7.75 -2.78
C GLY A 52 4.76 -8.43 -2.94
N VAL A 53 5.11 -9.35 -2.03
CA VAL A 53 6.35 -10.14 -2.14
C VAL A 53 6.30 -11.05 -3.38
N GLY A 54 5.17 -11.70 -3.64
CA GLY A 54 4.97 -12.54 -4.82
C GLY A 54 5.17 -11.77 -6.14
N LEU A 55 4.62 -10.55 -6.24
CA LEU A 55 4.79 -9.68 -7.39
C LEU A 55 6.25 -9.23 -7.57
N VAL A 56 6.92 -8.79 -6.49
CA VAL A 56 8.34 -8.41 -6.56
C VAL A 56 9.20 -9.60 -7.00
N TRP A 57 8.90 -10.79 -6.50
CA TRP A 57 9.61 -12.02 -6.89
C TRP A 57 9.35 -12.40 -8.35
N LEU A 58 8.12 -12.27 -8.86
CA LEU A 58 7.83 -12.53 -10.28
C LEU A 58 8.53 -11.53 -11.21
N VAL A 59 8.62 -10.26 -10.81
CA VAL A 59 9.21 -9.21 -11.66
C VAL A 59 10.74 -9.20 -11.61
N ARG A 60 11.35 -9.53 -10.46
CA ARG A 60 12.82 -9.48 -10.25
C ARG A 60 13.50 -10.84 -10.15
N GLY A 61 12.74 -11.92 -9.92
CA GLY A 61 13.24 -13.28 -9.72
C GLY A 61 13.15 -14.18 -10.95
N GLY A 62 12.78 -13.62 -12.11
CA GLY A 62 13.01 -14.22 -13.43
C GLY A 62 14.41 -13.93 -13.97
#